data_AF-A0A0F5JD91-F1
#
_entry.id   AF-A0A0F5JD91-F1
#
_cell.length_a   1.000
_cell.length_b   1.000
_cell.length_c   1.000
_cell.angle_alpha   90.00
_cell.angle_beta   90.00
_cell.angle_gamma   90.00
#
_symmetry.space_group_name_H-M   'P 1'
#
loop_
_entity.id
_entity.type
_entity.pdbx_description
1 polymer ?
#
loop_
_entity_poly.entity_id
_entity_poly.type
_entity_poly.pdbx_seq_one_letter_code
_entity_poly.pdbx_strand_id
1 'polypeptide(L)' 'MAKPIKETPILFGEDAKRFNQSIKDVKPASDDEKRRIKEAYENMKKIATFMM' A
#
# COMPACT_ATOMS: atom_id res chain seq x y z
N MET A 1 1.41 -15.73 -20.87
CA MET A 1 0.66 -14.60 -21.50
C MET A 1 0.35 -13.59 -20.42
N ALA A 2 0.60 -12.30 -20.64
CA ALA A 2 0.24 -11.27 -19.66
C ALA A 2 -1.28 -11.16 -19.56
N LYS A 3 -1.81 -11.06 -18.34
CA LYS A 3 -3.23 -10.78 -18.15
C LYS A 3 -3.52 -9.36 -18.67
N PRO A 4 -4.62 -9.14 -19.41
CA PRO A 4 -5.02 -7.80 -19.83
C PRO A 4 -5.17 -6.89 -18.61
N ILE A 5 -4.67 -5.65 -18.71
CA ILE A 5 -4.86 -4.63 -17.68
C ILE A 5 -6.32 -4.21 -17.73
N LYS A 6 -7.01 -4.25 -16.58
CA LYS A 6 -8.39 -3.74 -16.47
C LYS A 6 -8.37 -2.22 -16.40
N GLU A 7 -9.41 -1.60 -16.96
CA GLU A 7 -9.63 -0.16 -16.83
C GLU A 7 -9.73 0.26 -15.36
N THR A 8 -9.16 1.44 -15.05
CA THR A 8 -9.25 2.02 -13.72
C THR A 8 -10.71 2.38 -13.41
N PRO A 9 -11.28 1.93 -12.28
CA PRO A 9 -12.66 2.23 -11.94
C PRO A 9 -12.84 3.72 -11.65
N ILE A 10 -13.95 4.30 -12.12
CA ILE A 10 -14.35 5.68 -11.82
C ILE A 10 -15.21 5.67 -10.56
N LEU A 11 -14.82 6.47 -9.56
CA LEU A 11 -15.59 6.63 -8.32
C LEU A 11 -16.65 7.71 -8.48
N PHE A 12 -17.83 7.50 -7.88
CA PHE A 12 -18.94 8.44 -7.90
C PHE A 12 -19.50 8.69 -6.49
N GLY A 13 -20.29 9.75 -6.33
CA GLY A 13 -21.03 10.02 -5.10
C GLY A 13 -20.13 10.16 -3.86
N GLU A 14 -20.51 9.48 -2.77
CA GLU A 14 -19.82 9.56 -1.48
C GLU A 14 -18.41 8.98 -1.52
N ASP A 15 -18.16 7.94 -2.33
CA ASP A 15 -16.83 7.35 -2.44
C ASP A 15 -15.85 8.30 -3.13
N ALA A 16 -16.31 9.04 -4.16
CA ALA A 16 -15.51 10.09 -4.78
C ALA A 16 -15.17 11.22 -3.78
N LYS A 17 -16.12 11.59 -2.89
CA LYS A 17 -15.88 12.60 -1.86
C LYS A 17 -14.86 12.11 -0.82
N ARG A 18 -15.03 10.89 -0.31
CA ARG A 18 -14.10 10.27 0.65
C ARG A 18 -12.69 10.17 0.08
N PHE A 19 -12.58 9.71 -1.16
CA PHE A 19 -11.29 9.60 -1.85
C PHE A 19 -10.59 10.96 -1.96
N ASN A 20 -11.29 11.98 -2.45
CA ASN A 20 -10.76 13.35 -2.53
C ASN A 20 -10.37 13.91 -1.16
N GLN A 21 -11.13 13.61 -0.11
CA GLN A 21 -10.81 14.03 1.25
C GLN A 21 -9.54 13.33 1.78
N SER A 22 -9.41 12.03 1.52
CA SER A 22 -8.23 11.25 1.94
C SER A 22 -6.94 11.69 1.22
N ILE A 23 -7.05 12.18 -0.02
CA ILE A 23 -5.91 12.76 -0.75
C ILE A 23 -5.49 14.11 -0.13
N LYS A 24 -6.43 14.91 0.36
CA LYS A 24 -6.11 16.20 0.98
C LYS A 24 -5.47 16.05 2.36
N ASP A 25 -5.86 15.01 3.11
CA ASP A 25 -5.37 14.72 4.46
C ASP A 25 -4.63 13.38 4.49
N VAL A 26 -3.51 13.31 3.75
CA VAL A 26 -2.66 12.11 3.76
C VAL A 26 -1.98 11.99 5.11
N LYS A 27 -2.44 11.02 5.90
CA LYS A 27 -1.83 10.70 7.18
C LYS A 27 -0.63 9.78 6.96
N PRO A 28 0.59 10.18 7.38
CA PRO A 28 1.72 9.28 7.34
C PRO A 28 1.46 8.06 8.24
N ALA A 29 2.06 6.93 7.90
CA ALA A 29 2.05 5.75 8.76
C ALA A 29 2.57 6.11 10.15
N SER A 30 1.94 5.55 11.19
CA SER A 30 2.38 5.71 12.57
C SER A 30 3.76 5.08 12.79
N ASP A 31 4.47 5.51 13.83
CA ASP A 31 5.80 4.96 14.12
C ASP A 31 5.74 3.48 14.53
N ASP A 32 4.67 3.06 15.19
CA ASP A 32 4.40 1.66 15.48
C ASP A 32 4.22 0.82 14.21
N GLU A 33 3.49 1.35 13.22
CA GLU A 33 3.26 0.68 11.95
C GLU A 33 4.55 0.57 11.14
N LYS A 34 5.35 1.64 11.09
CA LYS A 34 6.69 1.62 10.48
C LYS A 34 7.59 0.57 11.13
N ARG A 35 7.58 0.48 12.47
CA ARG A 35 8.37 -0.52 13.21
C ARG A 35 7.95 -1.93 12.84
N ARG A 36 6.66 -2.25 12.87
CA ARG A 36 6.13 -3.58 12.49
C ARG A 36 6.51 -3.97 11.07
N ILE A 37 6.37 -3.04 10.12
CA ILE A 37 6.72 -3.27 8.71
C ILE A 37 8.23 -3.54 8.57
N LYS A 38 9.07 -2.76 9.26
CA LYS A 38 10.53 -2.94 9.24
C LYS A 38 10.95 -4.29 9.82
N GLU A 39 10.37 -4.70 10.95
CA GLU A 39 10.62 -6.01 11.57
C GLU A 39 10.22 -7.16 10.64
N ALA A 40 9.05 -7.06 10.01
CA ALA A 40 8.59 -8.06 9.04
C ALA A 40 9.53 -8.15 7.83
N TYR A 41 9.97 -7.01 7.30
CA TYR A 41 10.93 -6.95 6.20
C TYR A 41 12.26 -7.63 6.55
N GLU A 42 12.85 -7.30 7.71
CA GLU A 42 14.12 -7.90 8.13
C GLU A 42 14.00 -9.41 8.37
N ASN A 43 12.87 -9.88 8.89
CA ASN A 43 12.62 -11.31 9.07
C ASN A 43 12.52 -12.04 7.72
N MET A 44 11.79 -11.47 6.76
CA MET A 44 11.70 -12.04 5.40
C MET A 44 13.06 -12.04 4.70
N LYS A 45 13.82 -10.94 4.82
CA LYS A 45 15.15 -10.80 4.24
C LYS A 45 16.12 -11.89 4.71
N LYS A 46 16.08 -12.25 6.00
CA LYS A 46 16.93 -13.33 6.56
C LYS A 46 16.63 -14.71 5.97
N ILE A 47 15.40 -14.95 5.54
CA ILE A 47 14.95 -16.24 5.01
C ILE A 47 15.06 -16.27 3.47
N ALA A 48 15.13 -15.10 2.83
CA ALA A 48 15.24 -14.94 1.40
C ALA A 48 16.61 -15.42 0.87
N THR A 49 16.64 -16.60 0.25
CA THR A 49 17.83 -17.21 -0.36
C THR A 49 18.33 -16.47 -1.61
N PHE A 50 17.48 -15.66 -2.25
CA PHE A 50 17.80 -14.95 -3.49
C PHE A 50 18.58 -13.65 -3.29
N MET A 51 18.88 -13.27 -2.03
CA MET A 51 19.70 -12.10 -1.70
C MET A 51 21.11 -12.45 -1.20
N MET A 52 21.52 -13.73 -1.28
CA MET A 52 22.91 -14.16 -1.03
C MET A 52 23.82 -13.86 -2.22
#